data_AF-W4LAW1-F1
#
_entry.id   AF-W4LAW1-F1
#
_cell.length_a   1.000
_cell.length_b   1.000
_cell.length_c   1.000
_cell.angle_alpha   90.00
_cell.angle_beta   90.00
_cell.angle_gamma   90.00
#
_symmetry.space_group_name_H-M   'P 1'
#
loop_
_entity.id
_entity.type
_entity.pdbx_description
1 polymer ?
#
loop_
_entity_poly.entity_id
_entity_poly.type
_entity_poly.pdbx_seq_one_letter_code
_entity_poly.pdbx_strand_id
1 'polypeptide(L)'
;MTDVEFIWNEMPSGNVDHITDNDLTPDDIVHALATVTEFTFSRSSGRPAFKGFTADGRHIFVVYNEVYENVIYVVTAYEID
;
A
#
# COMPACT_ATOMS: atom_id res chain seq x y z
N MET A 1 -4.27 -0.60 -19.03
CA MET A 1 -4.14 -0.63 -17.56
C MET A 1 -4.74 -1.93 -17.12
N THR A 2 -3.94 -2.83 -16.58
CA THR A 2 -4.48 -3.96 -15.82
C THR A 2 -4.95 -3.42 -14.48
N ASP A 3 -6.21 -3.68 -14.15
CA ASP A 3 -6.76 -3.33 -12.84
C ASP A 3 -6.02 -4.14 -11.77
N VAL A 4 -5.45 -3.46 -10.78
CA VAL A 4 -4.79 -4.11 -9.64
C VAL A 4 -5.85 -4.39 -8.58
N GLU A 5 -5.94 -5.65 -8.15
CA GLU A 5 -6.80 -6.09 -7.06
C GLU A 5 -6.02 -6.10 -5.74
N PHE A 6 -6.65 -5.63 -4.68
CA PHE A 6 -6.11 -5.62 -3.33
C PHE A 6 -6.78 -6.67 -2.47
N ILE A 7 -5.99 -7.43 -1.73
CA ILE A 7 -6.50 -8.30 -0.67
C ILE A 7 -6.54 -7.53 0.65
N TRP A 8 -7.75 -7.32 1.17
CA TRP A 8 -7.99 -6.71 2.47
C TRP A 8 -8.45 -7.75 3.48
N ASN A 9 -7.68 -7.90 4.55
CA ASN A 9 -7.99 -8.75 5.68
C ASN A 9 -8.37 -7.88 6.89
N GLU A 10 -9.67 -7.86 7.18
CA GLU A 10 -10.29 -7.13 8.31
C GLU A 10 -10.36 -7.96 9.60
N MET A 11 -9.86 -9.20 9.61
CA MET A 11 -9.76 -9.97 10.85
C MET A 11 -8.75 -9.31 11.80
N PRO A 12 -8.86 -9.49 13.13
CA PRO A 12 -7.91 -8.91 14.08
C PRO A 12 -6.45 -9.22 13.72
N SER A 13 -5.59 -8.20 13.75
CA SER A 13 -4.19 -8.27 13.29
C SER A 13 -4.03 -8.55 11.79
N GLY A 14 -5.07 -8.31 10.98
CA GLY A 14 -5.02 -8.31 9.53
C GLY A 14 -4.30 -7.09 8.98
N ASN A 15 -4.13 -7.01 7.65
CA ASN A 15 -3.42 -5.88 7.05
C ASN A 15 -4.20 -4.56 7.16
N VAL A 16 -5.53 -4.59 7.29
CA VAL A 16 -6.33 -3.38 7.52
C VAL A 16 -6.01 -2.75 8.87
N ASP A 17 -5.87 -3.55 9.93
CA ASP A 17 -5.43 -3.06 11.25
C ASP A 17 -4.02 -2.43 11.15
N HIS A 18 -3.09 -3.11 10.47
CA HIS A 18 -1.72 -2.63 10.33
C HIS A 18 -1.56 -1.29 9.57
N ILE A 19 -2.38 -1.03 8.55
CA ILE A 19 -2.39 0.28 7.89
C ILE A 19 -3.11 1.34 8.74
N THR A 20 -4.16 0.94 9.47
CA THR A 20 -4.90 1.81 10.37
C THR A 20 -4.02 2.30 11.52
N ASP A 21 -3.12 1.45 12.02
CA ASP A 21 -2.09 1.81 13.02
C ASP A 21 -1.15 2.94 12.54
N ASN A 22 -1.14 3.25 11.24
CA ASN A 22 -0.38 4.35 10.62
C ASN A 22 -1.29 5.49 10.13
N ASP A 23 -2.53 5.60 10.64
CA ASP A 23 -3.52 6.62 10.25
C ASP A 23 -3.84 6.61 8.74
N LEU A 24 -3.87 5.43 8.14
CA LEU A 24 -4.20 5.20 6.73
C LEU A 24 -5.35 4.21 6.56
N THR A 25 -6.08 4.37 5.47
CA THR A 25 -7.21 3.51 5.08
C THR A 25 -6.92 2.74 3.80
N PRO A 26 -7.66 1.66 3.49
CA PRO A 26 -7.60 1.01 2.17
C PRO A 26 -7.75 1.99 0.99
N ASP A 27 -8.64 2.98 1.12
CA ASP A 27 -8.88 3.99 0.08
C ASP A 27 -7.66 4.88 -0.15
N ASP A 28 -6.92 5.23 0.91
CA ASP A 28 -5.66 5.96 0.80
C ASP A 28 -4.63 5.18 -0.04
N ILE A 29 -4.56 3.86 0.14
CA ILE A 29 -3.65 3.01 -0.61
C ILE A 29 -4.05 2.90 -2.08
N VAL A 30 -5.35 2.77 -2.35
CA VAL A 30 -5.88 2.75 -3.72
C VAL A 30 -5.60 4.09 -4.41
N HIS A 31 -5.79 5.22 -3.72
CA HIS A 31 -5.48 6.54 -4.25
C HIS A 31 -3.98 6.72 -4.51
N ALA A 32 -3.14 6.23 -3.61
CA ALA A 32 -1.69 6.28 -3.78
C ALA A 32 -1.21 5.45 -4.98
N LEU A 33 -1.84 4.31 -5.27
CA LEU A 33 -1.53 3.56 -6.49
C LEU A 33 -1.95 4.32 -7.75
N ALA A 34 -3.12 4.99 -7.72
CA ALA A 34 -3.59 5.82 -8.83
C ALA A 34 -2.72 7.06 -9.08
N THR A 35 -1.99 7.52 -8.06
CA THR A 35 -1.11 8.71 -8.09
C THR A 35 0.37 8.33 -7.95
N VAL A 36 0.72 7.08 -8.31
CA VAL A 36 2.06 6.54 -8.10
C VAL A 36 3.14 7.42 -8.71
N THR A 37 4.12 7.78 -7.89
CA THR A 37 5.29 8.58 -8.29
C THR A 37 6.50 7.70 -8.57
N GLU A 38 6.62 6.57 -7.86
CA GLU A 38 7.76 5.66 -7.96
C GLU A 38 7.36 4.23 -7.59
N PHE A 39 7.77 3.25 -8.40
CA PHE A 39 7.83 1.84 -8.01
C PHE A 39 9.26 1.50 -7.58
N THR A 40 9.41 0.83 -6.44
CA THR A 40 10.70 0.61 -5.79
C THR A 40 10.68 -0.65 -4.92
N PHE A 41 11.67 -0.80 -4.04
CA PHE A 41 11.75 -1.90 -3.09
C PHE A 41 11.99 -1.37 -1.68
N SER A 42 11.32 -1.98 -0.70
CA SER A 42 11.61 -1.73 0.71
C SER A 42 13.04 -2.17 1.04
N ARG A 43 13.84 -1.27 1.60
CA ARG A 43 15.22 -1.57 1.99
C ARG A 43 15.32 -2.62 3.10
N SER A 44 14.37 -2.64 4.03
CA SER A 44 14.42 -3.52 5.20
C SER A 44 13.98 -4.95 4.89
N SER A 45 13.00 -5.12 4.00
CA SER A 45 12.42 -6.43 3.68
C SER A 45 12.75 -6.94 2.28
N GLY A 46 13.26 -6.09 1.39
CA GLY A 46 13.45 -6.40 -0.03
C GLY A 46 12.14 -6.57 -0.81
N ARG A 47 10.99 -6.34 -0.18
CA ARG A 47 9.66 -6.48 -0.81
C ARG A 47 9.39 -5.35 -1.80
N PRO A 48 8.61 -5.59 -2.86
CA PRO A 48 8.19 -4.52 -3.74
C PRO A 48 7.39 -3.47 -2.96
N ALA A 49 7.53 -2.24 -3.41
CA ALA A 49 6.90 -1.08 -2.80
C ALA A 49 6.59 -0.03 -3.85
N PHE A 50 5.67 0.87 -3.52
CA PHE A 50 5.44 2.07 -4.31
C PHE A 50 5.28 3.30 -3.43
N LYS A 51 5.51 4.46 -4.03
CA LYS A 51 5.25 5.77 -3.44
C LYS A 51 4.13 6.45 -4.20
N GLY A 52 3.24 7.12 -3.49
CA GLY A 52 2.12 7.85 -4.08
C GLY A 52 1.47 8.76 -3.05
N PHE A 53 0.40 9.43 -3.45
CA PHE A 53 -0.31 10.37 -2.58
C PHE A 53 -1.66 9.83 -2.16
N THR A 54 -2.03 10.07 -0.92
CA THR A 54 -3.42 9.94 -0.44
C THR A 54 -4.30 11.05 -1.05
N ALA A 55 -5.62 10.93 -0.91
CA ALA A 55 -6.54 11.94 -1.41
C ALA A 55 -6.40 13.30 -0.69
N ASP A 56 -5.93 13.31 0.56
CA ASP A 56 -5.64 14.52 1.34
C ASP A 56 -4.22 15.08 1.12
N GLY A 57 -3.43 14.45 0.25
CA GLY A 57 -2.14 14.95 -0.23
C GLY A 57 -0.92 14.51 0.57
N ARG A 58 -1.07 13.59 1.52
CA ARG A 58 0.06 12.95 2.23
C ARG A 58 0.82 12.04 1.28
N HIS A 59 2.14 12.10 1.28
CA HIS A 59 2.99 11.22 0.48
C HIS A 59 3.26 9.95 1.29
N ILE A 60 2.92 8.78 0.75
CA ILE A 60 3.02 7.52 1.48
C ILE A 60 3.89 6.51 0.76
N PHE A 61 4.53 5.64 1.54
CA PHE A 61 5.27 4.47 1.08
C PHE A 61 4.49 3.20 1.40
N VAL A 62 4.13 2.42 0.38
CA VAL A 62 3.32 1.21 0.52
C VAL A 62 4.16 -0.01 0.18
N VAL A 63 4.31 -0.92 1.14
CA VAL A 63 4.99 -2.21 0.94
C VAL A 63 3.96 -3.28 0.72
N TYR A 64 4.14 -4.09 -0.32
CA TYR A 64 3.21 -5.15 -0.67
C TYR A 64 3.92 -6.46 -1.01
N ASN A 65 3.14 -7.55 -1.05
CA ASN A 65 3.52 -8.79 -1.70
C ASN A 65 2.66 -8.98 -2.95
N GLU A 66 3.26 -9.47 -4.03
CA GLU A 66 2.51 -9.95 -5.19
C GLU A 66 2.02 -11.37 -4.89
N VAL A 67 0.71 -11.57 -4.92
CA VAL A 67 0.07 -12.86 -4.65
C VAL A 67 -0.19 -13.61 -5.97
N TYR A 68 -0.64 -12.88 -6.98
CA TYR A 68 -0.85 -13.36 -8.34
C TYR A 68 -0.71 -12.19 -9.34
N GLU A 69 -0.92 -12.46 -10.63
CA GLU A 69 -0.94 -11.42 -11.67
C GLU A 69 -1.93 -10.30 -11.31
N ASN A 70 -1.39 -9.09 -11.07
CA ASN A 70 -2.13 -7.89 -10.64
C ASN A 70 -2.92 -8.04 -9.32
N VAL A 71 -2.64 -9.05 -8.49
CA VAL A 71 -3.26 -9.19 -7.15
C VAL A 71 -2.21 -8.99 -6.08
N ILE A 72 -2.39 -7.98 -5.22
CA ILE A 72 -1.42 -7.62 -4.19
C ILE A 72 -1.99 -7.69 -2.78
N TYR A 73 -1.14 -8.07 -1.83
CA TYR A 73 -1.41 -8.02 -0.39
C TYR A 73 -0.56 -6.91 0.24
N VAL A 74 -1.21 -5.88 0.77
CA VAL A 74 -0.52 -4.78 1.46
C VAL A 74 0.03 -5.29 2.79
N VAL A 75 1.32 -5.09 3.00
CA VAL A 75 2.04 -5.52 4.20
C VAL A 75 2.02 -4.41 5.24
N THR A 76 2.31 -3.19 4.82
CA THR A 76 2.29 -1.98 5.65
C THR A 76 2.34 -0.76 4.73
N ALA A 77 1.85 0.37 5.22
CA ALA A 77 1.99 1.66 4.58
C ALA A 77 2.20 2.72 5.66
N TYR A 78 2.95 3.77 5.33
CA TYR A 78 3.20 4.89 6.24
C TYR A 78 3.55 6.15 5.44
N GLU A 79 3.32 7.31 6.04
CA GLU A 79 3.68 8.61 5.49
C GLU A 79 5.20 8.80 5.42
N ILE A 80 5.67 9.44 4.35
CA ILE A 80 7.07 9.76 4.08
C ILE A 80 7.20 11.24 3.68
N ASP A 81 8.33 11.86 4.03
CA ASP A 81 8.67 13.24 3.69
C ASP A 81 9.18 13.40 2.23
#